data_AF-A0A1V2C805-F1
#
_entry.id   AF-A0A1V2C805-F1
#
_cell.length_a   1.000
_cell.length_b   1.000
_cell.length_c   1.000
_cell.angle_alpha   90.00
_cell.angle_beta   90.00
_cell.angle_gamma   90.00
#
_symmetry.space_group_name_H-M   'P 1'
#
loop_
_entity.id
_entity.type
_entity.pdbx_description
1 polymer ?
#
loop_
_entity_poly.entity_id
_entity_poly.type
_entity_poly.pdbx_seq_one_letter_code
_entity_poly.pdbx_strand_id
1 'polypeptide(L)'
;MIHSIIIVTPSGDQKIDFEVNDSLKQAIDLSLFNLSDFNSFDIKITFSQTIAEFRSHDYTWQKSEINFIANEFSPKIIRLENGQIVQSNITAGIWEIDENDTTVLLWRFNPDCSVPIASYLGDENRKTISSANQQFNFIETPALLFPKSEAIEISRSKNPFTAVACFTDHCDFDTAENLILQREFFKEHQIKVTKGFFLNHFSKREDNASFQNQKQELLNWNDDGHELCYHSLSQSIKTDQESFVDFEQFVPPLHDIKVWIDHGFQPYNFSLLKNKKFNKNEFENILNKKNINTLWNYIDSGTATHGVINQFNPRHFTLSNFLNGNKGLGFIKNTQLIIKNIIFHYYNEEELILKYKHTASRFKKVFFQRQFKLFFPLVRDFFKLSISIFSVLLFWNTKKKNPYKLAKYSPTVFKHIIFDKEFYIFQTLEMLDFKKSLSHENINTLINEKGVFIAHTYFSVPMEYHEGKLFSTETTIDKKVSENFKYLGYKIKNNQIWNPTLTELIEYWSDFEKLVLDIDLEGNIFEKSNTSLQKRQAI
;
A
#
# COMPACT_ATOMS: atom_id res chain seq x y z
N MET A 1 19.00 27.85 14.41
CA MET A 1 18.31 26.56 14.72
C MET A 1 18.58 25.52 13.66
N ILE A 2 18.40 25.87 12.38
CA ILE A 2 18.94 25.10 11.26
C ILE A 2 20.42 25.47 11.08
N HIS A 3 21.28 24.49 10.86
CA HIS A 3 22.70 24.65 10.56
C HIS A 3 22.95 24.68 9.03
N SER A 4 22.31 23.78 8.28
CA SER A 4 22.44 23.73 6.82
C SER A 4 21.21 23.10 6.15
N ILE A 5 20.95 23.51 4.91
CA ILE A 5 20.00 22.87 4.01
C ILE A 5 20.74 22.51 2.73
N ILE A 6 20.63 21.25 2.29
CA ILE A 6 21.29 20.72 1.10
C ILE A 6 20.24 19.99 0.26
N ILE A 7 20.17 20.31 -1.03
CA ILE A 7 19.41 19.52 -2.00
C ILE A 7 20.31 18.42 -2.52
N VAL A 8 19.86 17.17 -2.39
CA VAL A 8 20.54 15.98 -2.87
C VAL A 8 19.79 15.47 -4.09
N THR A 9 20.47 15.46 -5.23
CA THR A 9 19.94 14.95 -6.50
C THR A 9 20.85 13.85 -7.04
N PRO A 10 20.39 13.03 -8.01
CA PRO A 10 21.27 12.10 -8.71
C PRO A 10 22.49 12.77 -9.39
N SER A 11 22.40 14.08 -9.69
CA SER A 11 23.48 14.86 -10.31
C SER A 11 24.46 15.47 -9.30
N GLY A 12 24.18 15.37 -7.99
CA GLY A 12 25.03 15.86 -6.91
C GLY A 12 24.29 16.69 -5.86
N ASP A 13 25.07 17.13 -4.88
CA ASP A 13 24.60 17.87 -3.71
C ASP A 13 24.82 19.37 -3.90
N GLN A 14 23.82 20.17 -3.54
CA GLN A 14 23.91 21.64 -3.61
C GLN A 14 23.41 22.26 -2.31
N LYS A 15 24.20 23.15 -1.73
CA LYS A 15 23.81 23.89 -0.53
C LYS A 15 22.85 25.02 -0.90
N ILE A 16 21.78 25.17 -0.13
CA ILE A 16 20.89 26.32 -0.21
C ILE A 16 21.32 27.34 0.84
N ASP A 17 21.50 28.58 0.41
CA ASP A 17 21.60 29.72 1.32
C ASP A 17 20.21 30.06 1.85
N PHE A 18 20.11 30.25 3.16
CA PHE A 18 18.87 30.62 3.83
C PHE A 18 19.18 31.72 4.84
N GLU A 19 18.26 32.67 5.00
CA GLU A 19 18.40 33.71 6.00
C GLU A 19 18.16 33.13 7.40
N VAL A 20 19.15 33.23 8.28
CA VAL A 20 19.01 32.93 9.71
C VAL A 20 18.35 34.12 10.40
N ASN A 21 17.13 34.46 10.00
CA ASN A 21 16.32 35.43 10.75
C ASN A 21 15.37 34.67 11.68
N ASP A 22 14.97 35.27 12.81
CA ASP A 22 14.01 34.76 13.82
C ASP A 22 12.58 34.54 13.27
N SER A 23 12.46 34.22 11.98
CA SER A 23 11.22 33.88 11.32
C SER A 23 10.69 32.55 11.82
N LEU A 24 9.41 32.54 12.19
CA LEU A 24 8.68 31.35 12.61
C LEU A 24 8.45 30.36 11.44
N LYS A 25 8.90 30.69 10.22
CA LYS A 25 8.77 29.91 8.99
C LYS A 25 10.04 30.01 8.16
N GLN A 26 10.67 28.87 7.90
CA GLN A 26 11.78 28.74 6.95
C GLN A 26 11.28 28.12 5.64
N ALA A 27 11.07 28.93 4.60
CA ALA A 27 10.84 28.42 3.25
C ALA A 27 12.15 27.91 2.62
N ILE A 28 12.05 26.86 1.81
CA ILE A 28 13.18 26.23 1.12
C ILE A 28 13.03 26.52 -0.38
N ASP A 29 13.78 27.49 -0.88
CA ASP A 29 13.68 27.90 -2.28
C ASP A 29 14.21 26.81 -3.22
N LEU A 30 13.30 26.27 -4.03
CA LEU A 30 13.61 25.25 -5.04
C LEU A 30 13.67 25.83 -6.46
N SER A 31 13.52 27.15 -6.65
CA SER A 31 13.43 27.80 -7.96
C SER A 31 14.70 27.65 -8.81
N LEU A 32 15.87 27.48 -8.17
CA LEU A 32 17.14 27.26 -8.83
C LEU A 32 17.31 25.81 -9.34
N PHE A 33 16.38 24.91 -9.01
CA PHE A 33 16.44 23.50 -9.37
C PHE A 33 15.40 23.18 -10.42
N ASN A 34 15.83 22.65 -11.56
CA ASN A 34 14.91 22.09 -12.52
C ASN A 34 14.44 20.70 -12.06
N LEU A 35 13.46 20.67 -11.17
CA LEU A 35 12.92 19.42 -10.60
C LEU A 35 12.34 18.49 -11.67
N SER A 36 11.99 19.00 -12.86
CA SER A 36 11.48 18.20 -13.97
C SER A 36 12.53 17.24 -14.57
N ASP A 37 13.82 17.48 -14.31
CA ASP A 37 14.90 16.62 -14.78
C ASP A 37 15.09 15.37 -13.89
N PHE A 38 14.44 15.33 -12.74
CA PHE A 38 14.64 14.28 -11.74
C PHE A 38 13.33 13.56 -11.43
N ASN A 39 13.39 12.23 -11.31
CA ASN A 39 12.27 11.44 -10.79
C ASN A 39 12.32 11.32 -9.26
N SER A 40 13.41 11.74 -8.61
CA SER A 40 13.57 11.73 -7.15
C SER A 40 14.62 12.74 -6.70
N PHE A 41 14.44 13.33 -5.52
CA PHE A 41 15.44 14.17 -4.85
C PHE A 41 15.16 14.22 -3.34
N ASP A 42 16.15 14.63 -2.55
CA ASP A 42 16.00 14.81 -1.11
C ASP A 42 16.39 16.24 -0.70
N ILE A 43 15.72 16.77 0.32
CA ILE A 43 16.15 17.96 1.06
C ILE A 43 16.74 17.47 2.39
N LYS A 44 18.05 17.61 2.54
CA LYS A 44 18.76 17.30 3.79
C LYS A 44 18.83 18.55 4.66
N ILE A 45 18.16 18.52 5.80
CA ILE A 45 18.15 19.60 6.78
C ILE A 45 18.96 19.14 8.00
N THR A 46 20.01 19.87 8.34
CA THR A 46 20.81 19.62 9.56
C THR A 46 20.46 20.68 10.59
N PHE A 47 20.04 20.25 11.77
CA PHE A 47 19.75 21.14 12.89
C PHE A 47 20.99 21.36 13.77
N SER A 48 21.04 22.49 14.47
CA SER A 48 22.07 22.78 15.48
C SER A 48 21.83 22.04 16.80
N GLN A 49 20.70 21.34 16.92
CA GLN A 49 20.27 20.56 18.08
C GLN A 49 19.84 19.18 17.60
N THR A 50 19.97 18.19 18.45
CA THR A 50 19.43 16.86 18.19
C THR A 50 17.91 16.89 18.13
N ILE A 51 17.34 16.09 17.23
CA ILE A 51 15.92 15.77 17.21
C ILE A 51 15.66 14.76 18.33
N ALA A 52 14.99 15.17 19.40
CA ALA A 52 14.75 14.34 20.58
C ALA A 52 13.55 13.41 20.41
N GLU A 53 12.47 13.94 19.84
CA GLU A 53 11.21 13.20 19.65
C GLU A 53 10.60 13.52 18.28
N PHE A 54 9.79 12.59 17.80
CA PHE A 54 8.97 12.75 16.61
C PHE A 54 7.55 12.30 16.89
N ARG A 55 6.60 12.86 16.14
CA ARG A 55 5.19 12.46 16.22
C ARG A 55 4.94 11.31 15.25
N SER A 56 4.71 10.11 15.77
CA SER A 56 4.55 8.89 14.97
C SER A 56 3.21 8.82 14.24
N HIS A 57 3.09 7.83 13.36
CA HIS A 57 1.87 7.55 12.60
C HIS A 57 0.64 7.29 13.48
N ASP A 58 0.80 6.87 14.74
CA ASP A 58 -0.29 6.65 15.70
C ASP A 58 -0.67 7.91 16.50
N TYR A 59 -0.09 9.06 16.15
CA TYR A 59 -0.27 10.34 16.85
C TYR A 59 0.22 10.32 18.29
N THR A 60 1.36 9.67 18.56
CA THR A 60 2.05 9.72 19.85
C THR A 60 3.47 10.27 19.70
N TRP A 61 4.03 10.84 20.76
CA TRP A 61 5.44 11.22 20.78
C TRP A 61 6.32 9.99 21.01
N GLN A 62 7.30 9.79 20.14
CA GLN A 62 8.29 8.72 20.26
C GLN A 62 9.70 9.33 20.25
N LYS A 63 10.61 8.72 21.02
CA LYS A 63 12.00 9.16 21.08
C LYS A 63 12.76 8.76 19.81
N SER A 64 13.75 9.56 19.44
CA SER A 64 14.67 9.31 18.31
C SER A 64 15.70 8.20 18.56
N GLU A 65 15.35 7.18 19.35
CA GLU A 65 16.17 5.98 19.59
C GLU A 65 15.95 4.91 18.50
N ILE A 66 15.17 5.26 17.47
CA ILE A 66 14.71 4.39 16.41
C ILE A 66 14.64 5.17 15.11
N ASN A 67 14.89 4.49 13.99
CA ASN A 67 14.61 5.08 12.67
C ASN A 67 13.15 5.53 12.56
N PHE A 68 12.96 6.78 12.15
CA PHE A 68 11.66 7.40 11.94
C PHE A 68 11.37 7.58 10.46
N ILE A 69 10.14 7.27 10.06
CA ILE A 69 9.61 7.52 8.73
C ILE A 69 8.19 8.07 8.88
N ALA A 70 7.93 9.25 8.33
CA ALA A 70 6.59 9.82 8.19
C ALA A 70 6.25 9.99 6.70
N ASN A 71 5.34 9.15 6.21
CA ASN A 71 4.77 9.26 4.87
C ASN A 71 3.83 10.47 4.74
N GLU A 72 3.21 10.64 3.58
CA GLU A 72 2.34 11.79 3.26
C GLU A 72 1.13 11.91 4.20
N PHE A 73 0.68 10.79 4.76
CA PHE A 73 -0.47 10.72 5.64
C PHE A 73 -0.09 10.74 7.13
N SER A 74 1.20 10.74 7.46
CA SER A 74 1.70 10.75 8.85
C SER A 74 2.05 12.17 9.30
N PRO A 75 1.96 12.47 10.60
CA PRO A 75 2.43 13.75 11.14
C PRO A 75 3.90 14.00 10.80
N LYS A 76 4.19 15.13 10.17
CA LYS A 76 5.56 15.64 9.95
C LYS A 76 5.87 16.68 11.01
N ILE A 77 6.02 16.19 12.24
CA ILE A 77 6.23 16.99 13.44
C ILE A 77 7.36 16.36 14.24
N ILE A 78 8.33 17.18 14.64
CA ILE A 78 9.44 16.79 15.50
C ILE A 78 9.59 17.77 16.67
N ARG A 79 10.31 17.33 17.71
CA ARG A 79 10.72 18.15 18.84
C ARG A 79 12.23 18.05 19.00
N LEU A 80 12.91 19.19 19.03
CA LEU A 80 14.34 19.29 19.27
C LEU A 80 14.63 19.18 20.78
N GLU A 81 15.87 18.87 21.16
CA GLU A 81 16.28 18.75 22.57
C GLU A 81 16.00 20.00 23.43
N ASN A 82 16.04 21.18 22.83
CA ASN A 82 15.71 22.43 23.51
C ASN A 82 14.19 22.66 23.68
N GLY A 83 13.35 21.67 23.33
CA GLY A 83 11.89 21.70 23.42
C GLY A 83 11.20 22.32 22.21
N GLN A 84 11.93 22.89 21.25
CA GLN A 84 11.33 23.50 20.07
C GLN A 84 10.62 22.48 19.20
N ILE A 85 9.37 22.77 18.85
CA ILE A 85 8.60 22.00 17.86
C ILE A 85 8.92 22.50 16.45
N VAL A 86 9.03 21.57 15.51
CA VAL A 86 9.18 21.86 14.07
C VAL A 86 8.14 21.06 13.30
N GLN A 87 7.42 21.71 12.39
CA GLN A 87 6.36 21.09 11.58
C GLN A 87 6.51 21.45 10.10
N SER A 88 6.25 20.51 9.20
CA SER A 88 6.14 20.80 7.76
C SER A 88 4.91 21.65 7.43
N ASN A 89 5.04 22.60 6.50
CA ASN A 89 3.90 23.35 5.98
C ASN A 89 2.99 22.54 5.05
N ILE A 90 3.51 21.51 4.39
CA ILE A 90 2.78 20.64 3.45
C ILE A 90 2.93 19.16 3.83
N THR A 91 2.08 18.32 3.27
CA THR A 91 2.12 16.87 3.49
C THR A 91 3.02 16.13 2.49
N ALA A 92 3.35 16.75 1.36
CA ALA A 92 4.10 16.12 0.28
C ALA A 92 5.48 15.62 0.72
N GLY A 93 5.90 14.48 0.17
CA GLY A 93 7.17 13.84 0.48
C GLY A 93 7.18 13.12 1.83
N ILE A 94 8.35 12.56 2.16
CA ILE A 94 8.55 11.67 3.31
C ILE A 94 9.61 12.26 4.22
N TRP A 95 9.35 12.34 5.51
CA TRP A 95 10.38 12.63 6.50
C TRP A 95 11.06 11.34 6.95
N GLU A 96 12.39 11.30 6.94
CA GLU A 96 13.20 10.19 7.46
C GLU A 96 14.29 10.74 8.40
N ILE A 97 14.44 10.11 9.56
CA ILE A 97 15.50 10.39 10.54
C ILE A 97 16.18 9.06 10.87
N ASP A 98 17.50 9.04 10.78
CA ASP A 98 18.32 7.89 11.13
C ASP A 98 18.66 7.96 12.63
N GLU A 99 18.51 6.84 13.34
CA GLU A 99 18.85 6.74 14.77
C GLU A 99 20.34 6.99 15.05
N ASN A 100 21.21 6.85 14.04
CA ASN A 100 22.64 7.10 14.15
C ASN A 100 23.06 8.54 13.84
N ASP A 101 22.16 9.35 13.26
CA ASP A 101 22.38 10.77 12.99
C ASP A 101 21.11 11.58 13.25
N THR A 102 20.81 11.73 14.53
CA THR A 102 19.59 12.38 15.03
C THR A 102 19.62 13.90 14.88
N THR A 103 20.65 14.49 14.27
CA THR A 103 20.70 15.93 13.93
C THR A 103 20.18 16.21 12.52
N VAL A 104 19.97 15.16 11.72
CA VAL A 104 19.60 15.26 10.31
C VAL A 104 18.17 14.81 10.09
N LEU A 105 17.39 15.67 9.42
CA LEU A 105 16.11 15.33 8.82
C LEU A 105 16.30 15.23 7.30
N LEU A 106 15.93 14.08 6.74
CA LEU A 106 15.82 13.91 5.29
C LEU A 106 14.35 14.08 4.90
N TRP A 107 14.06 15.10 4.09
CA TRP A 107 12.76 15.25 3.46
C TRP A 107 12.86 14.77 2.02
N ARG A 108 12.39 13.54 1.80
CA ARG A 108 12.59 12.78 0.58
C ARG A 108 11.41 12.87 -0.36
N PHE A 109 11.67 13.01 -1.65
CA PHE A 109 10.68 13.05 -2.71
C PHE A 109 10.94 11.90 -3.69
N ASN A 110 10.03 10.92 -3.69
CA ASN A 110 10.11 9.68 -4.47
C ASN A 110 11.40 8.84 -4.25
N PRO A 111 11.85 8.56 -3.01
CA PRO A 111 12.98 7.66 -2.79
C PRO A 111 12.67 6.23 -3.27
N ASP A 112 13.69 5.40 -3.51
CA ASP A 112 13.49 4.03 -4.00
C ASP A 112 12.49 3.25 -3.12
N CYS A 113 11.52 2.60 -3.78
CA CYS A 113 10.44 1.82 -3.17
C CYS A 113 9.42 2.60 -2.33
N SER A 114 9.39 3.94 -2.37
CA SER A 114 8.33 4.71 -1.71
C SER A 114 7.02 4.75 -2.48
N VAL A 115 7.06 4.64 -3.80
CA VAL A 115 5.88 4.63 -4.69
C VAL A 115 6.07 3.55 -5.76
N PRO A 116 6.06 2.27 -5.38
CA PRO A 116 6.46 1.18 -6.28
C PRO A 116 5.37 0.85 -7.31
N ILE A 117 5.78 0.65 -8.56
CA ILE A 117 4.95 0.20 -9.68
C ILE A 117 5.44 -1.16 -10.15
N ALA A 118 4.56 -2.16 -10.18
CA ALA A 118 4.86 -3.43 -10.83
C ALA A 118 4.71 -3.30 -12.35
N SER A 119 5.68 -3.83 -13.08
CA SER A 119 5.59 -4.00 -14.53
C SER A 119 6.08 -5.40 -14.89
N TYR A 120 5.32 -6.11 -15.71
CA TYR A 120 5.75 -7.36 -16.33
C TYR A 120 6.50 -7.03 -17.62
N LEU A 121 7.64 -7.67 -17.87
CA LEU A 121 8.50 -7.41 -19.03
C LEU A 121 9.03 -8.71 -19.65
N GLY A 122 9.21 -8.69 -20.97
CA GLY A 122 9.76 -9.79 -21.76
C GLY A 122 8.76 -10.92 -22.00
N ASP A 123 9.17 -11.90 -22.80
CA ASP A 123 8.32 -13.03 -23.22
C ASP A 123 7.91 -13.94 -22.05
N GLU A 124 8.69 -13.95 -20.97
CA GLU A 124 8.41 -14.71 -19.76
C GLU A 124 7.52 -13.95 -18.75
N ASN A 125 7.09 -12.71 -19.05
CA ASN A 125 6.37 -11.83 -18.14
C ASN A 125 7.07 -11.76 -16.76
N ARG A 126 8.35 -11.33 -16.74
CA ARG A 126 9.08 -11.17 -15.48
C ARG A 126 8.60 -9.93 -14.75
N LYS A 127 8.22 -10.07 -13.48
CA LYS A 127 7.84 -8.93 -12.64
C LYS A 127 9.07 -8.06 -12.37
N THR A 128 8.94 -6.77 -12.61
CA THR A 128 9.92 -5.74 -12.26
C THR A 128 9.24 -4.67 -11.43
N ILE A 129 9.96 -4.08 -10.49
CA ILE A 129 9.46 -2.99 -9.65
C ILE A 129 10.26 -1.75 -10.01
N SER A 130 9.56 -0.69 -10.39
CA SER A 130 10.12 0.63 -10.65
C SER A 130 9.38 1.68 -9.82
N SER A 131 9.97 2.85 -9.58
CA SER A 131 9.24 3.95 -8.98
C SER A 131 8.16 4.50 -9.93
N ALA A 132 7.11 5.06 -9.35
CA ALA A 132 6.13 5.84 -10.09
C ALA A 132 6.82 7.04 -10.77
N ASN A 133 6.39 7.33 -12.00
CA ASN A 133 6.64 8.60 -12.65
C ASN A 133 5.80 9.68 -11.97
N GLN A 134 6.44 10.72 -11.46
CA GLN A 134 5.82 11.83 -10.73
C GLN A 134 6.37 13.16 -11.23
N GLN A 135 5.55 14.21 -11.11
CA GLN A 135 6.00 15.59 -11.27
C GLN A 135 5.99 16.28 -9.91
N PHE A 136 7.07 16.99 -9.60
CA PHE A 136 7.20 17.72 -8.34
C PHE A 136 6.65 19.14 -8.48
N ASN A 137 5.31 19.22 -8.52
CA ASN A 137 4.58 20.48 -8.55
C ASN A 137 3.95 20.73 -7.18
N PHE A 138 4.62 21.50 -6.32
CA PHE A 138 4.13 21.79 -4.97
C PHE A 138 3.07 22.88 -4.98
N ILE A 139 1.99 22.68 -4.23
CA ILE A 139 0.95 23.70 -4.03
C ILE A 139 1.48 24.94 -3.29
N GLU A 140 2.45 24.74 -2.40
CA GLU A 140 3.25 25.78 -1.76
C GLU A 140 4.68 25.25 -1.60
N THR A 141 5.68 26.13 -1.73
CA THR A 141 7.08 25.78 -1.52
C THR A 141 7.27 25.09 -0.17
N PRO A 142 8.00 23.95 -0.11
CA PRO A 142 8.30 23.27 1.14
C PRO A 142 8.91 24.23 2.18
N ALA A 143 8.39 24.20 3.39
CA ALA A 143 8.83 25.05 4.49
C ALA A 143 8.73 24.33 5.84
N LEU A 144 9.61 24.71 6.76
CA LEU A 144 9.54 24.33 8.17
C LEU A 144 8.91 25.45 8.98
N LEU A 145 7.91 25.11 9.79
CA LEU A 145 7.22 25.98 10.73
C LEU A 145 7.75 25.73 12.14
N PHE A 146 7.96 26.81 12.89
CA PHE A 146 8.50 26.81 14.26
C PHE A 146 7.48 27.40 15.23
N PRO A 147 6.41 26.65 15.58
CA PRO A 147 5.39 27.13 16.51
C PRO A 147 5.98 27.40 17.90
N LYS A 148 5.39 28.37 18.61
CA LYS A 148 5.82 28.69 19.98
C LYS A 148 5.32 27.68 21.02
N SER A 149 4.20 27.01 20.75
CA SER A 149 3.57 26.11 21.72
C SER A 149 3.21 24.75 21.12
N GLU A 150 2.42 24.73 20.04
CA GLU A 150 1.75 23.52 19.58
C GLU A 150 1.79 23.37 18.05
N ALA A 151 1.85 22.11 17.62
CA ALA A 151 1.68 21.71 16.24
C ALA A 151 0.23 21.32 15.92
N ILE A 152 -0.12 21.16 14.65
CA ILE A 152 -1.44 20.67 14.21
C ILE A 152 -1.32 19.27 13.62
N GLU A 153 -2.17 18.34 14.07
CA GLU A 153 -2.33 17.02 13.49
C GLU A 153 -3.58 16.93 12.62
N ILE A 154 -3.51 16.09 11.61
CA ILE A 154 -4.57 15.90 10.62
C ILE A 154 -5.09 14.47 10.69
N SER A 155 -6.41 14.32 10.72
CA SER A 155 -7.08 13.03 10.77
C SER A 155 -7.08 12.36 9.41
N ARG A 156 -6.63 11.10 9.38
CA ARG A 156 -6.71 10.21 8.20
C ARG A 156 -8.10 9.60 8.00
N SER A 157 -9.04 9.91 8.89
CA SER A 157 -10.39 9.36 8.87
C SER A 157 -11.48 10.41 9.07
N LYS A 158 -12.63 10.20 8.42
CA LYS A 158 -13.83 11.04 8.57
C LYS A 158 -14.33 11.09 10.02
N ASN A 159 -14.30 9.94 10.70
CA ASN A 159 -14.41 9.87 12.15
C ASN A 159 -13.06 10.27 12.75
N PRO A 160 -12.89 11.45 13.37
CA PRO A 160 -11.57 12.02 13.63
C PRO A 160 -10.66 11.09 14.46
N PHE A 161 -9.41 10.89 14.02
CA PHE A 161 -8.38 10.13 14.73
C PHE A 161 -8.83 8.72 15.11
N THR A 162 -9.52 8.05 14.18
CA THR A 162 -9.92 6.65 14.26
C THR A 162 -9.16 5.81 13.25
N ALA A 163 -9.11 4.50 13.46
CA ALA A 163 -8.45 3.61 12.53
C ALA A 163 -9.26 3.41 11.25
N VAL A 164 -8.62 2.94 10.18
CA VAL A 164 -9.25 2.75 8.86
C VAL A 164 -9.16 1.29 8.41
N ALA A 165 -10.30 0.73 8.03
CA ALA A 165 -10.41 -0.62 7.47
C ALA A 165 -11.07 -0.53 6.09
N CYS A 166 -10.28 -0.66 5.02
CA CYS A 166 -10.78 -0.65 3.65
C CYS A 166 -10.62 -2.05 3.05
N PHE A 167 -11.68 -2.61 2.47
CA PHE A 167 -11.64 -3.93 1.83
C PHE A 167 -11.75 -3.81 0.31
N THR A 168 -10.91 -4.53 -0.42
CA THR A 168 -10.99 -4.72 -1.86
C THR A 168 -11.01 -6.22 -2.16
N ASP A 169 -11.94 -6.65 -3.01
CA ASP A 169 -12.17 -8.08 -3.24
C ASP A 169 -12.00 -8.50 -4.70
N HIS A 170 -11.39 -9.66 -4.89
CA HIS A 170 -11.28 -10.34 -6.18
C HIS A 170 -12.48 -11.25 -6.43
N CYS A 171 -13.12 -11.06 -7.58
CA CYS A 171 -14.25 -11.88 -8.02
C CYS A 171 -13.85 -13.18 -8.71
N ASP A 172 -12.57 -13.56 -8.69
CA ASP A 172 -12.04 -14.75 -9.40
C ASP A 172 -12.80 -16.04 -9.11
N PHE A 173 -13.39 -16.13 -7.91
CA PHE A 173 -14.09 -17.30 -7.43
C PHE A 173 -15.57 -17.08 -7.11
N ASP A 174 -16.11 -15.91 -7.45
CA ASP A 174 -17.52 -15.63 -7.20
C ASP A 174 -18.40 -16.53 -8.06
N THR A 175 -19.48 -17.01 -7.47
CA THR A 175 -20.59 -17.69 -8.13
C THR A 175 -21.86 -16.90 -7.86
N ALA A 176 -22.92 -17.17 -8.61
CA ALA A 176 -24.20 -16.48 -8.37
C ALA A 176 -24.69 -16.65 -6.92
N GLU A 177 -24.48 -17.84 -6.33
CA GLU A 177 -24.90 -18.15 -4.97
C GLU A 177 -24.02 -17.46 -3.92
N ASN A 178 -22.70 -17.62 -4.00
CA ASN A 178 -21.82 -17.05 -2.98
C ASN A 178 -21.78 -15.52 -3.05
N LEU A 179 -22.09 -14.91 -4.20
CA LEU A 179 -22.18 -13.46 -4.35
C LEU A 179 -23.31 -12.87 -3.49
N ILE A 180 -24.44 -13.58 -3.41
CA ILE A 180 -25.58 -13.21 -2.56
C ILE A 180 -25.21 -13.38 -1.08
N LEU A 181 -24.67 -14.54 -0.72
CA LEU A 181 -24.29 -14.85 0.66
C LEU A 181 -23.28 -13.87 1.23
N GLN A 182 -22.28 -13.47 0.43
CA GLN A 182 -21.33 -12.43 0.81
C GLN A 182 -22.00 -11.09 1.07
N ARG A 183 -22.86 -10.62 0.15
CA ARG A 183 -23.55 -9.32 0.32
C ARG A 183 -24.37 -9.29 1.61
N GLU A 184 -25.17 -10.33 1.82
CA GLU A 184 -26.03 -10.43 3.00
C GLU A 184 -25.22 -10.45 4.29
N PHE A 185 -24.11 -11.19 4.31
CA PHE A 185 -23.19 -11.21 5.44
C PHE A 185 -22.57 -9.84 5.75
N PHE A 186 -22.06 -9.14 4.73
CA PHE A 186 -21.46 -7.83 4.94
C PHE A 186 -22.50 -6.79 5.33
N LYS A 187 -23.72 -6.86 4.78
CA LYS A 187 -24.86 -6.05 5.19
C LYS A 187 -25.24 -6.28 6.66
N GLU A 188 -25.31 -7.54 7.10
CA GLU A 188 -25.60 -7.91 8.49
C GLU A 188 -24.60 -7.26 9.45
N HIS A 189 -23.32 -7.23 9.07
CA HIS A 189 -22.24 -6.71 9.90
C HIS A 189 -21.87 -5.25 9.62
N GLN A 190 -22.60 -4.55 8.75
CA GLN A 190 -22.38 -3.15 8.36
C GLN A 190 -20.97 -2.90 7.83
N ILE A 191 -20.50 -3.78 6.95
CA ILE A 191 -19.17 -3.72 6.37
C ILE A 191 -19.29 -3.33 4.91
N LYS A 192 -18.65 -2.24 4.54
CA LYS A 192 -18.46 -1.80 3.15
C LYS A 192 -17.24 -2.48 2.55
N VAL A 193 -17.37 -2.81 1.27
CA VAL A 193 -16.37 -3.52 0.46
C VAL A 193 -16.33 -2.86 -0.90
N THR A 194 -15.14 -2.77 -1.48
CA THR A 194 -14.93 -2.48 -2.90
C THR A 194 -14.91 -3.80 -3.65
N LYS A 195 -16.05 -4.17 -4.23
CA LYS A 195 -16.32 -5.46 -4.85
C LYS A 195 -15.88 -5.45 -6.31
N GLY A 196 -14.84 -6.23 -6.61
CA GLY A 196 -14.45 -6.52 -7.99
C GLY A 196 -15.53 -7.28 -8.73
N PHE A 197 -15.64 -7.05 -10.03
CA PHE A 197 -16.43 -7.89 -10.93
C PHE A 197 -15.78 -7.95 -12.33
N PHE A 198 -16.04 -9.05 -13.05
CA PHE A 198 -15.79 -9.12 -14.49
C PHE A 198 -17.00 -8.56 -15.25
N LEU A 199 -16.78 -7.68 -16.21
CA LEU A 199 -17.87 -7.12 -17.02
C LEU A 199 -18.56 -8.22 -17.86
N ASN A 200 -17.76 -9.05 -18.53
CA ASN A 200 -18.22 -10.06 -19.46
C ASN A 200 -17.96 -11.47 -18.91
N HIS A 201 -18.88 -12.41 -19.17
CA HIS A 201 -18.69 -13.81 -18.81
C HIS A 201 -17.78 -14.51 -19.82
N PHE A 202 -16.47 -14.38 -19.64
CA PHE A 202 -15.45 -15.16 -20.36
C PHE A 202 -14.47 -15.75 -19.36
N SER A 203 -14.83 -16.94 -18.89
CA SER A 203 -14.20 -17.64 -17.79
C SER A 203 -13.97 -19.10 -18.17
N LYS A 204 -12.95 -19.74 -17.56
CA LYS A 204 -12.75 -21.20 -17.65
C LYS A 204 -13.77 -21.97 -16.79
N ARG A 205 -14.52 -21.24 -15.97
CA ARG A 205 -15.51 -21.72 -15.02
C ARG A 205 -16.88 -21.19 -15.44
N GLU A 206 -17.79 -22.10 -15.77
CA GLU A 206 -19.17 -21.78 -16.19
C GLU A 206 -19.97 -21.11 -15.07
N ASP A 207 -19.63 -21.39 -13.81
CA ASP A 207 -20.31 -20.89 -12.62
C ASP A 207 -19.82 -19.49 -12.17
N ASN A 208 -18.80 -18.93 -12.84
CA ASN A 208 -18.20 -17.66 -12.44
C ASN A 208 -19.16 -16.47 -12.62
N ALA A 209 -19.32 -15.67 -11.58
CA ALA A 209 -20.14 -14.49 -11.60
C ALA A 209 -19.56 -13.38 -12.49
N SER A 210 -20.43 -12.62 -13.14
CA SER A 210 -20.05 -11.46 -13.95
C SER A 210 -21.20 -10.45 -13.99
N PHE A 211 -20.91 -9.22 -14.38
CA PHE A 211 -21.96 -8.22 -14.58
C PHE A 211 -22.94 -8.63 -15.67
N GLN A 212 -22.47 -9.24 -16.75
CA GLN A 212 -23.32 -9.75 -17.82
C GLN A 212 -24.42 -10.71 -17.31
N ASN A 213 -24.06 -11.64 -16.41
CA ASN A 213 -24.98 -12.71 -15.98
C ASN A 213 -25.67 -12.41 -14.63
N GLN A 214 -25.02 -11.66 -13.74
CA GLN A 214 -25.49 -11.36 -12.37
C GLN A 214 -25.67 -9.85 -12.14
N LYS A 215 -26.03 -9.10 -13.18
CA LYS A 215 -26.26 -7.64 -13.12
C LYS A 215 -27.05 -7.20 -11.89
N GLN A 216 -28.24 -7.79 -11.69
CA GLN A 216 -29.14 -7.35 -10.62
C GLN A 216 -28.50 -7.52 -9.24
N GLU A 217 -27.80 -8.63 -9.02
CA GLU A 217 -27.16 -8.87 -7.74
C GLU A 217 -26.02 -7.89 -7.49
N LEU A 218 -25.18 -7.59 -8.49
CA LEU A 218 -24.14 -6.56 -8.34
C LEU A 218 -24.73 -5.15 -8.12
N LEU A 219 -25.87 -4.83 -8.73
CA LEU A 219 -26.58 -3.59 -8.41
C LEU A 219 -27.08 -3.58 -6.95
N ASN A 220 -27.54 -4.71 -6.41
CA ASN A 220 -27.90 -4.82 -4.99
C ASN A 220 -26.69 -4.56 -4.08
N TRP A 221 -25.47 -4.99 -4.46
CA TRP A 221 -24.25 -4.63 -3.72
C TRP A 221 -24.07 -3.11 -3.67
N ASN A 222 -24.21 -2.43 -4.81
CA ASN A 222 -24.12 -0.99 -4.87
C ASN A 222 -25.20 -0.30 -3.99
N ASP A 223 -26.44 -0.79 -4.05
CA ASP A 223 -27.56 -0.27 -3.25
C ASP A 223 -27.36 -0.46 -1.73
N ASP A 224 -26.65 -1.53 -1.33
CA ASP A 224 -26.24 -1.79 0.06
C ASP A 224 -25.04 -0.94 0.52
N GLY A 225 -24.53 -0.05 -0.34
CA GLY A 225 -23.47 0.91 -0.04
C GLY A 225 -22.05 0.39 -0.27
N HIS A 226 -21.90 -0.73 -0.98
CA HIS A 226 -20.62 -1.21 -1.49
C HIS A 226 -20.19 -0.41 -2.73
N GLU A 227 -18.90 -0.41 -3.03
CA GLU A 227 -18.38 0.09 -4.31
C GLU A 227 -18.24 -1.08 -5.27
N LEU A 228 -18.64 -0.91 -6.53
CA LEU A 228 -18.30 -1.84 -7.60
C LEU A 228 -17.03 -1.37 -8.30
N CYS A 229 -16.10 -2.29 -8.57
CA CYS A 229 -14.88 -1.98 -9.32
C CYS A 229 -14.60 -3.01 -10.41
N TYR A 230 -13.89 -2.60 -11.46
CA TYR A 230 -13.50 -3.53 -12.50
C TYR A 230 -12.38 -4.43 -12.01
N HIS A 231 -12.51 -5.73 -12.22
CA HIS A 231 -11.41 -6.67 -12.04
C HIS A 231 -10.95 -7.19 -13.40
N SER A 232 -10.39 -6.30 -14.22
CA SER A 232 -10.37 -6.49 -15.68
C SER A 232 -11.78 -6.67 -16.28
N LEU A 233 -11.91 -6.86 -17.60
CA LEU A 233 -13.23 -7.06 -18.23
C LEU A 233 -13.66 -8.53 -18.24
N SER A 234 -12.71 -9.46 -18.11
CA SER A 234 -12.95 -10.92 -18.05
C SER A 234 -11.73 -11.67 -17.47
N GLN A 235 -11.85 -12.98 -17.22
CA GLN A 235 -10.80 -13.84 -16.63
C GLN A 235 -9.82 -14.48 -17.66
N SER A 236 -10.15 -14.41 -18.94
CA SER A 236 -9.39 -14.79 -20.17
C SER A 236 -9.22 -16.25 -20.59
N ILE A 237 -9.77 -16.51 -21.79
CA ILE A 237 -9.32 -17.48 -22.82
C ILE A 237 -9.24 -16.81 -24.21
N LYS A 238 -9.38 -15.47 -24.28
CA LYS A 238 -9.46 -14.71 -25.55
C LYS A 238 -8.08 -14.43 -26.13
N THR A 239 -8.03 -14.16 -27.43
CA THR A 239 -6.81 -13.65 -28.07
C THR A 239 -6.51 -12.22 -27.60
N ASP A 240 -5.24 -11.82 -27.66
CA ASP A 240 -4.85 -10.46 -27.27
C ASP A 240 -5.62 -9.38 -28.06
N GLN A 241 -5.86 -9.63 -29.36
CA GLN A 241 -6.58 -8.71 -30.23
C GLN A 241 -8.04 -8.53 -29.77
N GLU A 242 -8.75 -9.61 -29.48
CA GLU A 242 -10.13 -9.53 -28.97
C GLU A 242 -10.18 -8.81 -27.62
N SER A 243 -9.23 -9.10 -26.73
CA SER A 243 -9.14 -8.43 -25.43
C SER A 243 -8.93 -6.91 -25.56
N PHE A 244 -8.10 -6.45 -26.51
CA PHE A 244 -7.91 -5.02 -26.76
C PHE A 244 -9.15 -4.36 -27.36
N VAL A 245 -9.81 -5.02 -28.32
CA VAL A 245 -11.07 -4.51 -28.89
C VAL A 245 -12.13 -4.34 -27.80
N ASP A 246 -12.27 -5.32 -26.90
CA ASP A 246 -13.16 -5.21 -25.74
C ASP A 246 -12.79 -4.01 -24.86
N PHE A 247 -11.49 -3.81 -24.58
CA PHE A 247 -11.01 -2.71 -23.75
C PHE A 247 -11.22 -1.32 -24.37
N GLU A 248 -11.12 -1.18 -25.68
CA GLU A 248 -11.39 0.08 -26.36
C GLU A 248 -12.89 0.39 -26.38
N GLN A 249 -13.72 -0.65 -26.57
CA GLN A 249 -15.13 -0.48 -26.90
C GLN A 249 -16.10 -0.63 -25.73
N PHE A 250 -15.66 -1.17 -24.59
CA PHE A 250 -16.59 -1.44 -23.47
C PHE A 250 -17.32 -0.18 -23.00
N VAL A 251 -18.59 -0.33 -22.66
CA VAL A 251 -19.39 0.75 -22.08
C VAL A 251 -19.47 0.51 -20.57
N PRO A 252 -19.09 1.49 -19.73
CA PRO A 252 -19.24 1.35 -18.28
C PRO A 252 -20.70 1.04 -17.93
N PRO A 253 -20.97 0.00 -17.13
CA PRO A 253 -22.34 -0.31 -16.76
C PRO A 253 -22.95 0.73 -15.80
N LEU A 254 -22.08 1.47 -15.10
CA LEU A 254 -22.40 2.60 -14.23
C LEU A 254 -21.38 3.73 -14.50
N HIS A 255 -21.78 4.98 -14.25
CA HIS A 255 -20.98 6.16 -14.59
C HIS A 255 -19.88 6.50 -13.55
N ASP A 256 -19.95 5.92 -12.38
CA ASP A 256 -19.16 6.26 -11.18
C ASP A 256 -18.11 5.21 -10.80
N ILE A 257 -17.89 4.18 -11.61
CA ILE A 257 -16.86 3.17 -11.36
C ILE A 257 -15.48 3.74 -11.70
N LYS A 258 -14.72 4.14 -10.67
CA LYS A 258 -13.40 4.78 -10.80
C LYS A 258 -12.21 3.82 -10.66
N VAL A 259 -12.44 2.67 -10.04
CA VAL A 259 -11.39 1.74 -9.61
C VAL A 259 -11.22 0.59 -10.61
N TRP A 260 -9.97 0.27 -10.91
CA TRP A 260 -9.55 -0.86 -11.73
C TRP A 260 -8.53 -1.73 -10.98
N ILE A 261 -8.93 -2.96 -10.68
CA ILE A 261 -8.08 -3.98 -10.10
C ILE A 261 -7.40 -4.76 -11.22
N ASP A 262 -6.09 -4.56 -11.34
CA ASP A 262 -5.21 -5.24 -12.28
C ASP A 262 -5.16 -6.75 -11.98
N HIS A 263 -5.48 -7.59 -12.97
CA HIS A 263 -5.42 -9.05 -12.82
C HIS A 263 -4.08 -9.66 -13.27
N GLY A 264 -3.14 -8.87 -13.78
CA GLY A 264 -1.81 -9.33 -14.23
C GLY A 264 -1.78 -10.25 -15.46
N PHE A 265 -2.95 -10.67 -15.98
CA PHE A 265 -3.05 -11.63 -17.09
C PHE A 265 -3.60 -11.02 -18.38
N GLN A 266 -4.46 -10.01 -18.31
CA GLN A 266 -5.07 -9.42 -19.51
C GLN A 266 -4.10 -8.44 -20.19
N PRO A 267 -4.02 -8.41 -21.53
CA PRO A 267 -3.01 -7.64 -22.24
C PRO A 267 -3.17 -6.12 -22.07
N TYR A 268 -4.38 -5.65 -21.77
CA TYR A 268 -4.69 -4.25 -21.45
C TYR A 268 -4.47 -3.89 -19.97
N ASN A 269 -3.96 -4.80 -19.13
CA ASN A 269 -3.72 -4.46 -17.74
C ASN A 269 -2.54 -3.48 -17.60
N PHE A 270 -2.65 -2.58 -16.62
CA PHE A 270 -1.65 -1.54 -16.36
C PHE A 270 -0.25 -2.12 -16.13
N SER A 271 -0.16 -3.23 -15.40
CA SER A 271 1.07 -3.98 -15.12
C SER A 271 1.72 -4.58 -16.38
N LEU A 272 0.97 -4.80 -17.46
CA LEU A 272 1.44 -5.36 -18.73
C LEU A 272 1.69 -4.30 -19.83
N LEU A 273 1.34 -3.04 -19.57
CA LEU A 273 1.39 -1.93 -20.54
C LEU A 273 2.76 -1.82 -21.23
N LYS A 274 3.86 -1.92 -20.47
CA LYS A 274 5.22 -1.86 -21.00
C LYS A 274 5.56 -3.08 -21.86
N ASN A 275 5.04 -4.27 -21.55
CA ASN A 275 5.36 -5.49 -22.29
C ASN A 275 4.64 -5.56 -23.64
N LYS A 276 3.34 -5.26 -23.63
CA LYS A 276 2.47 -5.35 -24.80
C LYS A 276 2.63 -4.16 -25.75
N LYS A 277 3.49 -3.20 -25.41
CA LYS A 277 3.78 -1.98 -26.18
C LYS A 277 2.52 -1.22 -26.58
N PHE A 278 1.48 -1.30 -25.74
CA PHE A 278 0.26 -0.58 -25.97
C PHE A 278 0.53 0.92 -25.81
N ASN A 279 -0.11 1.74 -26.65
CA ASN A 279 0.16 3.16 -26.67
C ASN A 279 -0.34 3.79 -25.36
N LYS A 280 0.57 4.42 -24.60
CA LYS A 280 0.22 5.03 -23.31
C LYS A 280 -0.84 6.11 -23.44
N ASN A 281 -0.80 6.91 -24.51
CA ASN A 281 -1.80 7.95 -24.77
C ASN A 281 -3.18 7.34 -25.04
N GLU A 282 -3.25 6.24 -25.79
CA GLU A 282 -4.52 5.54 -26.03
C GLU A 282 -5.07 4.92 -24.74
N PHE A 283 -4.22 4.25 -23.96
CA PHE A 283 -4.58 3.70 -22.65
C PHE A 283 -5.16 4.75 -21.71
N GLU A 284 -4.42 5.85 -21.55
CA GLU A 284 -4.79 6.98 -20.71
C GLU A 284 -6.14 7.58 -21.16
N ASN A 285 -6.31 7.82 -22.46
CA ASN A 285 -7.55 8.34 -23.02
C ASN A 285 -8.74 7.39 -22.82
N ILE A 286 -8.54 6.08 -22.94
CA ILE A 286 -9.59 5.10 -22.70
C ILE A 286 -10.03 5.16 -21.23
N LEU A 287 -9.09 5.03 -20.29
CA LEU A 287 -9.44 5.09 -18.86
C LEU A 287 -10.14 6.39 -18.48
N ASN A 288 -9.60 7.53 -18.93
CA ASN A 288 -10.17 8.84 -18.64
C ASN A 288 -11.59 9.01 -19.22
N LYS A 289 -11.84 8.58 -20.48
CA LYS A 289 -13.18 8.58 -21.09
C LYS A 289 -14.18 7.70 -20.34
N LYS A 290 -13.70 6.69 -19.62
CA LYS A 290 -14.50 5.75 -18.83
C LYS A 290 -14.55 6.13 -17.34
N ASN A 291 -14.03 7.30 -16.98
CA ASN A 291 -13.96 7.82 -15.61
C ASN A 291 -13.16 6.93 -14.64
N ILE A 292 -12.22 6.14 -15.16
CA ILE A 292 -11.32 5.31 -14.35
C ILE A 292 -10.05 6.11 -14.07
N ASN A 293 -9.73 6.31 -12.80
CA ASN A 293 -8.57 7.08 -12.38
C ASN A 293 -7.79 6.44 -11.22
N THR A 294 -8.22 5.27 -10.74
CA THR A 294 -7.60 4.55 -9.63
C THR A 294 -7.22 3.14 -10.06
N LEU A 295 -5.95 2.79 -9.95
CA LEU A 295 -5.41 1.51 -10.41
C LEU A 295 -4.70 0.77 -9.27
N TRP A 296 -4.90 -0.54 -9.21
CA TRP A 296 -4.07 -1.39 -8.33
C TRP A 296 -2.70 -1.65 -8.97
N ASN A 297 -1.62 -1.56 -8.19
CA ASN A 297 -0.26 -1.83 -8.69
C ASN A 297 0.19 -3.30 -8.58
N TYR A 298 -0.67 -4.24 -8.18
CA TYR A 298 -0.32 -5.66 -8.02
C TYR A 298 0.83 -5.89 -7.01
N ILE A 299 0.89 -5.06 -5.97
CA ILE A 299 1.87 -5.14 -4.89
C ILE A 299 1.11 -5.15 -3.56
N ASP A 300 1.56 -6.03 -2.67
CA ASP A 300 1.16 -6.04 -1.27
C ASP A 300 2.33 -5.60 -0.38
N SER A 301 2.03 -4.84 0.66
CA SER A 301 3.01 -4.52 1.73
C SER A 301 3.48 -5.78 2.47
N GLY A 302 2.67 -6.83 2.46
CA GLY A 302 2.93 -8.13 3.05
C GLY A 302 1.65 -8.95 3.18
N THR A 303 1.70 -10.01 3.98
CA THR A 303 0.53 -10.86 4.30
C THR A 303 0.07 -10.59 5.72
N ALA A 304 -1.23 -10.32 5.90
CA ALA A 304 -1.85 -10.17 7.19
C ALA A 304 -1.80 -11.49 7.99
N THR A 305 -1.47 -11.36 9.26
CA THR A 305 -1.43 -12.47 10.22
C THR A 305 -1.53 -11.88 11.64
N HIS A 306 -1.44 -12.71 12.68
CA HIS A 306 -1.48 -12.21 14.05
C HIS A 306 -0.34 -11.21 14.31
N GLY A 307 -0.68 -10.01 14.75
CA GLY A 307 0.25 -8.89 14.97
C GLY A 307 0.65 -8.12 13.71
N VAL A 308 0.06 -8.43 12.53
CA VAL A 308 0.37 -7.76 11.25
C VAL A 308 -0.93 -7.31 10.59
N ILE A 309 -1.27 -6.02 10.75
CA ILE A 309 -2.53 -5.45 10.23
C ILE A 309 -2.41 -4.00 9.76
N ASN A 310 -1.59 -3.17 10.41
CA ASN A 310 -1.48 -1.74 10.09
C ASN A 310 -0.39 -1.47 9.02
N GLN A 311 -0.78 -1.10 7.80
CA GLN A 311 0.12 -0.72 6.70
C GLN A 311 0.99 0.50 7.01
N PHE A 312 0.60 1.35 7.96
CA PHE A 312 1.38 2.53 8.34
C PHE A 312 2.44 2.22 9.40
N ASN A 313 2.41 1.03 10.00
CA ASN A 313 3.43 0.57 10.92
C ASN A 313 4.40 -0.38 10.19
N PRO A 314 5.53 0.11 9.64
CA PRO A 314 6.47 -0.73 8.89
C PRO A 314 7.05 -1.87 9.75
N ARG A 315 7.00 -1.76 11.08
CA ARG A 315 7.47 -2.82 12.00
C ARG A 315 6.59 -4.07 11.95
N HIS A 316 5.33 -3.94 11.56
CA HIS A 316 4.47 -5.12 11.33
C HIS A 316 5.01 -5.99 10.19
N PHE A 317 5.68 -5.40 9.22
CA PHE A 317 6.17 -6.07 8.02
C PHE A 317 7.64 -6.47 8.17
N THR A 318 7.91 -7.35 9.14
CA THR A 318 9.26 -7.83 9.45
C THR A 318 9.26 -9.35 9.56
N LEU A 319 10.42 -9.98 9.31
CA LEU A 319 10.56 -11.45 9.44
C LEU A 319 10.20 -11.92 10.86
N SER A 320 10.53 -11.12 11.88
CA SER A 320 10.22 -11.43 13.27
C SER A 320 8.72 -11.46 13.54
N ASN A 321 7.97 -10.46 13.05
CA ASN A 321 6.52 -10.41 13.27
C ASN A 321 5.77 -11.45 12.45
N PHE A 322 6.22 -11.72 11.21
CA PHE A 322 5.67 -12.84 10.45
C PHE A 322 5.90 -14.20 11.13
N LEU A 323 7.09 -14.41 11.70
CA LEU A 323 7.38 -15.62 12.49
C LEU A 323 6.47 -15.73 13.73
N ASN A 324 6.25 -14.62 14.42
CA ASN A 324 5.32 -14.58 15.56
C ASN A 324 3.88 -14.92 15.14
N GLY A 325 3.44 -14.50 13.96
CA GLY A 325 2.13 -14.84 13.40
C GLY A 325 1.97 -16.33 13.02
N ASN A 326 3.08 -17.07 12.93
CA ASN A 326 3.10 -18.50 12.65
C ASN A 326 3.18 -19.37 13.91
N LYS A 327 3.02 -18.79 15.11
CA LYS A 327 2.96 -19.54 16.37
C LYS A 327 1.87 -20.63 16.30
N GLY A 328 2.20 -21.80 16.84
CA GLY A 328 1.32 -22.97 16.84
C GLY A 328 1.46 -23.88 15.61
N LEU A 329 2.18 -23.47 14.57
CA LEU A 329 2.52 -24.37 13.46
C LEU A 329 3.71 -25.26 13.82
N GLY A 330 3.74 -26.48 13.26
CA GLY A 330 4.87 -27.40 13.42
C GLY A 330 6.18 -26.87 12.81
N PHE A 331 7.32 -27.35 13.31
CA PHE A 331 8.67 -26.87 12.93
C PHE A 331 8.91 -26.85 11.41
N ILE A 332 8.46 -27.88 10.69
CA ILE A 332 8.61 -27.99 9.23
C ILE A 332 7.84 -26.87 8.51
N LYS A 333 6.55 -26.67 8.86
CA LYS A 333 5.69 -25.64 8.25
C LYS A 333 6.24 -24.24 8.56
N ASN A 334 6.70 -24.01 9.79
CA ASN A 334 7.36 -22.75 10.16
C ASN A 334 8.59 -22.46 9.31
N THR A 335 9.49 -23.43 9.16
CA THR A 335 10.71 -23.27 8.36
C THR A 335 10.38 -22.95 6.90
N GLN A 336 9.42 -23.66 6.32
CA GLN A 336 8.96 -23.43 4.95
C GLN A 336 8.40 -22.01 4.77
N LEU A 337 7.57 -21.55 5.70
CA LEU A 337 6.97 -20.21 5.65
C LEU A 337 8.00 -19.11 5.85
N ILE A 338 8.99 -19.28 6.74
CA ILE A 338 10.10 -18.33 6.90
C ILE A 338 10.91 -18.23 5.61
N ILE A 339 11.28 -19.35 4.99
CA ILE A 339 12.03 -19.37 3.73
C ILE A 339 11.23 -18.64 2.65
N LYS A 340 9.94 -18.96 2.50
CA LYS A 340 9.04 -18.27 1.57
C LYS A 340 9.02 -16.77 1.86
N ASN A 341 8.91 -16.37 3.12
CA ASN A 341 8.84 -14.96 3.49
C ASN A 341 10.14 -14.20 3.20
N ILE A 342 11.30 -14.81 3.46
CA ILE A 342 12.62 -14.26 3.10
C ILE A 342 12.67 -13.94 1.59
N ILE A 343 12.19 -14.85 0.76
CA ILE A 343 12.29 -14.72 -0.70
C ILE A 343 11.25 -13.74 -1.25
N PHE A 344 9.98 -13.91 -0.87
CA PHE A 344 8.85 -13.20 -1.49
C PHE A 344 8.62 -11.80 -0.91
N HIS A 345 8.96 -11.54 0.35
CA HIS A 345 8.69 -10.25 0.99
C HIS A 345 9.97 -9.51 1.41
N TYR A 346 10.93 -10.19 2.05
CA TYR A 346 12.15 -9.52 2.52
C TYR A 346 13.06 -9.09 1.36
N TYR A 347 13.45 -10.01 0.48
CA TYR A 347 14.19 -9.67 -0.74
C TYR A 347 13.25 -9.12 -1.82
N ASN A 348 12.16 -9.84 -2.11
CA ASN A 348 11.20 -9.50 -3.16
C ASN A 348 11.86 -9.24 -4.53
N GLU A 349 12.82 -10.09 -4.88
CA GLU A 349 13.54 -10.04 -6.15
C GLU A 349 13.04 -11.15 -7.08
N GLU A 350 12.60 -10.78 -8.28
CA GLU A 350 12.04 -11.73 -9.25
C GLU A 350 13.01 -12.85 -9.60
N GLU A 351 14.32 -12.57 -9.71
CA GLU A 351 15.32 -13.61 -9.98
C GLU A 351 15.35 -14.67 -8.85
N LEU A 352 15.27 -14.24 -7.59
CA LEU A 352 15.27 -15.14 -6.43
C LEU A 352 13.96 -15.92 -6.34
N ILE A 353 12.83 -15.27 -6.61
CA ILE A 353 11.51 -15.90 -6.67
C ILE A 353 11.46 -16.97 -7.77
N LEU A 354 11.98 -16.68 -8.96
CA LEU A 354 12.07 -17.64 -10.07
C LEU A 354 12.97 -18.83 -9.70
N LYS A 355 14.13 -18.60 -9.09
CA LYS A 355 14.99 -19.68 -8.58
C LYS A 355 14.27 -20.55 -7.55
N TYR A 356 13.49 -19.94 -6.65
CA TYR A 356 12.67 -20.70 -5.70
C TYR A 356 11.65 -21.59 -6.40
N LYS A 357 10.86 -21.01 -7.33
CA LYS A 357 9.86 -21.74 -8.12
C LYS A 357 10.50 -22.88 -8.92
N HIS A 358 11.63 -22.61 -9.59
CA HIS A 358 12.40 -23.60 -10.31
C HIS A 358 12.93 -24.71 -9.40
N THR A 359 13.47 -24.36 -8.24
CA THR A 359 13.97 -25.33 -7.25
C THR A 359 12.85 -26.24 -6.79
N ALA A 360 11.69 -25.69 -6.39
CA ALA A 360 10.54 -26.48 -5.95
C ALA A 360 10.00 -27.40 -7.08
N SER A 361 9.84 -26.86 -8.29
CA SER A 361 9.36 -27.61 -9.46
C SER A 361 10.33 -28.72 -9.88
N ARG A 362 11.64 -28.41 -9.98
CA ARG A 362 12.66 -29.39 -10.34
C ARG A 362 12.88 -30.43 -9.26
N PHE A 363 12.77 -30.07 -7.98
CA PHE A 363 12.78 -31.04 -6.87
C PHE A 363 11.66 -32.06 -7.06
N LYS A 364 10.43 -31.60 -7.34
CA LYS A 364 9.30 -32.49 -7.65
C LYS A 364 9.61 -33.43 -8.83
N LYS A 365 10.13 -32.88 -9.94
CA LYS A 365 10.46 -33.65 -11.15
C LYS A 365 11.60 -34.66 -10.96
N VAL A 366 12.65 -34.29 -10.23
CA VAL A 366 13.81 -35.16 -9.98
C VAL A 366 13.43 -36.29 -9.05
N PHE A 367 12.86 -35.98 -7.89
CA PHE A 367 12.68 -36.97 -6.82
C PHE A 367 11.39 -37.78 -6.96
N PHE A 368 10.30 -37.20 -7.48
CA PHE A 368 9.03 -37.92 -7.62
C PHE A 368 8.80 -38.43 -9.05
N GLN A 369 9.31 -37.73 -10.08
CA GLN A 369 9.13 -38.12 -11.49
C GLN A 369 10.40 -38.72 -12.11
N ARG A 370 11.48 -38.91 -11.33
CA ARG A 370 12.74 -39.55 -11.73
C ARG A 370 13.42 -38.89 -12.96
N GLN A 371 13.22 -37.59 -13.17
CA GLN A 371 13.83 -36.83 -14.26
C GLN A 371 15.24 -36.34 -13.90
N PHE A 372 16.21 -37.25 -13.79
CA PHE A 372 17.57 -36.94 -13.31
C PHE A 372 18.35 -35.89 -14.13
N LYS A 373 17.98 -35.66 -15.40
CA LYS A 373 18.57 -34.58 -16.23
C LYS A 373 18.40 -33.19 -15.60
N LEU A 374 17.40 -33.02 -14.73
CA LEU A 374 17.14 -31.76 -14.02
C LEU A 374 17.93 -31.64 -12.70
N PHE A 375 18.76 -32.61 -12.33
CA PHE A 375 19.53 -32.60 -11.08
C PHE A 375 20.56 -31.47 -11.02
N PHE A 376 21.42 -31.31 -12.03
CA PHE A 376 22.40 -30.21 -12.02
C PHE A 376 21.76 -28.81 -12.04
N PRO A 377 20.72 -28.55 -12.87
CA PRO A 377 19.95 -27.31 -12.77
C PRO A 377 19.29 -27.09 -11.41
N LEU A 378 18.87 -28.16 -10.72
CA LEU A 378 18.33 -28.07 -9.36
C LEU A 378 19.41 -27.65 -8.36
N VAL A 379 20.59 -28.30 -8.37
CA VAL A 379 21.69 -27.99 -7.45
C VAL A 379 22.17 -26.54 -7.63
N ARG A 380 22.30 -26.07 -8.87
CA ARG A 380 22.73 -24.69 -9.16
C ARG A 380 21.76 -23.65 -8.60
N ASP A 381 20.46 -23.83 -8.86
CA ASP A 381 19.44 -22.87 -8.41
C ASP A 381 19.29 -22.93 -6.88
N PHE A 382 19.38 -24.13 -6.30
CA PHE A 382 19.37 -24.34 -4.84
C PHE A 382 20.56 -23.65 -4.16
N PHE A 383 21.79 -23.77 -4.70
CA PHE A 383 22.98 -23.16 -4.12
C PHE A 383 22.89 -21.62 -4.07
N LYS A 384 22.38 -21.01 -5.15
CA LYS A 384 22.14 -19.56 -5.18
C LYS A 384 21.08 -19.15 -4.15
N LEU A 385 20.00 -19.91 -4.05
CA LEU A 385 18.94 -19.68 -3.07
C LEU A 385 19.48 -19.80 -1.62
N SER A 386 20.28 -20.83 -1.36
CA SER A 386 20.82 -21.11 -0.04
C SER A 386 21.77 -20.02 0.44
N ILE A 387 22.57 -19.41 -0.44
CA ILE A 387 23.41 -18.25 -0.08
C ILE A 387 22.55 -17.09 0.44
N SER A 388 21.50 -16.73 -0.30
CA SER A 388 20.62 -15.62 0.09
C SER A 388 19.88 -15.89 1.41
N ILE A 389 19.40 -17.12 1.61
CA ILE A 389 18.73 -17.53 2.86
C ILE A 389 19.73 -17.56 4.01
N PHE A 390 20.90 -18.18 3.82
CA PHE A 390 21.94 -18.29 4.85
C PHE A 390 22.44 -16.91 5.28
N SER A 391 22.58 -15.96 4.35
CA SER A 391 22.90 -14.57 4.67
C SER A 391 21.85 -13.91 5.58
N VAL A 392 20.57 -14.26 5.45
CA VAL A 392 19.54 -13.76 6.38
C VAL A 392 19.65 -14.43 7.74
N LEU A 393 19.85 -15.75 7.77
CA LEU A 393 19.95 -16.53 9.00
C LEU A 393 21.21 -16.20 9.81
N LEU A 394 22.35 -15.96 9.14
CA LEU A 394 23.61 -15.59 9.78
C LEU A 394 23.49 -14.23 10.50
N PHE A 395 22.79 -13.27 9.89
CA PHE A 395 22.55 -11.94 10.46
C PHE A 395 21.11 -11.79 11.00
N TRP A 396 20.53 -12.88 11.49
CA TRP A 396 19.12 -12.94 11.88
C TRP A 396 18.74 -11.86 12.90
N ASN A 397 19.57 -11.64 13.91
CA ASN A 397 19.27 -10.72 15.00
C ASN A 397 19.06 -9.26 14.55
N THR A 398 19.75 -8.86 13.48
CA THR A 398 19.60 -7.54 12.86
C THR A 398 18.51 -7.58 11.80
N LYS A 399 18.63 -8.47 10.80
CA LYS A 399 17.76 -8.50 9.63
C LYS A 399 16.30 -8.80 9.96
N LYS A 400 16.01 -9.54 11.04
CA LYS A 400 14.63 -9.92 11.38
C LYS A 400 13.75 -8.75 11.78
N LYS A 401 14.35 -7.62 12.18
CA LYS A 401 13.65 -6.40 12.60
C LYS A 401 13.51 -5.37 11.48
N ASN A 402 14.22 -5.56 10.37
CA ASN A 402 14.16 -4.63 9.25
C ASN A 402 12.79 -4.76 8.56
N PRO A 403 12.10 -3.64 8.32
CA PRO A 403 10.91 -3.63 7.48
C PRO A 403 11.22 -4.20 6.09
N TYR A 404 10.25 -4.88 5.49
CA TYR A 404 10.33 -5.28 4.08
C TYR A 404 10.49 -4.06 3.18
N LYS A 405 11.21 -4.23 2.06
CA LYS A 405 11.56 -3.12 1.16
C LYS A 405 10.33 -2.32 0.72
N LEU A 406 9.26 -3.02 0.33
CA LEU A 406 8.01 -2.41 -0.16
C LEU A 406 7.06 -1.95 0.95
N ALA A 407 7.40 -2.18 2.22
CA ALA A 407 6.65 -1.70 3.37
C ALA A 407 7.39 -0.59 4.13
N LYS A 408 8.70 -0.38 3.88
CA LYS A 408 9.56 0.58 4.61
C LYS A 408 8.92 1.97 4.69
N TYR A 409 8.46 2.48 3.55
CA TYR A 409 7.90 3.82 3.42
C TYR A 409 6.37 3.85 3.57
N SER A 410 5.76 2.72 3.95
CA SER A 410 4.32 2.56 4.09
C SER A 410 3.51 3.12 2.89
N PRO A 411 3.86 2.76 1.63
CA PRO A 411 3.04 3.14 0.48
C PRO A 411 1.64 2.54 0.61
N THR A 412 0.62 3.38 0.45
CA THR A 412 -0.79 2.95 0.45
C THR A 412 -1.54 3.51 -0.72
N VAL A 413 -1.53 4.83 -0.91
CA VAL A 413 -2.09 5.52 -2.08
C VAL A 413 -1.09 6.58 -2.51
N PHE A 414 -0.78 6.66 -3.81
CA PHE A 414 0.13 7.65 -4.38
C PHE A 414 -0.19 7.91 -5.84
N LYS A 415 0.36 8.97 -6.42
CA LYS A 415 0.12 9.33 -7.82
C LYS A 415 1.14 8.72 -8.78
N HIS A 416 0.66 8.40 -9.97
CA HIS A 416 1.49 8.00 -11.12
C HIS A 416 0.98 8.67 -12.40
N ILE A 417 1.92 9.21 -13.18
CA ILE A 417 1.60 9.76 -14.51
C ILE A 417 1.68 8.66 -15.57
N ILE A 418 0.54 8.44 -16.23
CA ILE A 418 0.46 7.67 -17.48
C ILE A 418 0.33 8.67 -18.60
N PHE A 419 1.31 8.70 -19.51
CA PHE A 419 1.43 9.73 -20.56
C PHE A 419 1.41 11.15 -19.98
N ASP A 420 0.27 11.84 -19.94
CA ASP A 420 0.12 13.21 -19.44
C ASP A 420 -0.86 13.35 -18.26
N LYS A 421 -1.60 12.29 -17.89
CA LYS A 421 -2.57 12.34 -16.78
C LYS A 421 -2.10 11.61 -15.54
N GLU A 422 -2.48 12.16 -14.39
CA GLU A 422 -2.26 11.55 -13.08
C GLU A 422 -3.36 10.52 -12.77
N PHE A 423 -2.93 9.38 -12.27
CA PHE A 423 -3.77 8.31 -11.74
C PHE A 423 -3.39 8.06 -10.28
N TYR A 424 -4.39 7.73 -9.46
CA TYR A 424 -4.15 7.17 -8.15
C TYR A 424 -3.75 5.71 -8.29
N ILE A 425 -2.69 5.34 -7.60
CA ILE A 425 -2.21 3.99 -7.49
C ILE A 425 -2.35 3.58 -6.03
N PHE A 426 -2.90 2.40 -5.77
CA PHE A 426 -2.99 1.88 -4.42
C PHE A 426 -2.23 0.56 -4.24
N GLN A 427 -1.70 0.37 -3.03
CA GLN A 427 -0.99 -0.81 -2.57
C GLN A 427 -1.76 -1.45 -1.41
N THR A 428 -1.82 -2.78 -1.40
CA THR A 428 -2.70 -3.54 -0.53
C THR A 428 -1.96 -4.31 0.57
N LEU A 429 -2.72 -4.91 1.46
CA LEU A 429 -2.31 -5.92 2.42
C LEU A 429 -2.99 -7.24 2.06
N GLU A 430 -2.24 -8.27 1.69
CA GLU A 430 -2.81 -9.59 1.37
C GLU A 430 -3.50 -10.16 2.61
N MET A 431 -4.81 -10.42 2.52
CA MET A 431 -5.63 -10.88 3.64
C MET A 431 -6.48 -12.09 3.22
N LEU A 432 -5.93 -13.28 3.43
CA LEU A 432 -6.58 -14.56 3.10
C LEU A 432 -7.05 -15.37 4.31
N ASP A 433 -6.47 -15.11 5.49
CA ASP A 433 -6.82 -15.78 6.75
C ASP A 433 -7.54 -14.78 7.67
N PHE A 434 -8.86 -14.69 7.55
CA PHE A 434 -9.68 -13.78 8.34
C PHE A 434 -9.78 -14.17 9.81
N LYS A 435 -9.47 -15.43 10.18
CA LYS A 435 -9.40 -15.87 11.58
C LYS A 435 -8.25 -15.18 12.31
N LYS A 436 -7.08 -15.12 11.67
CA LYS A 436 -5.89 -14.45 12.22
C LYS A 436 -5.90 -12.96 11.96
N SER A 437 -6.16 -12.56 10.72
CA SER A 437 -6.00 -11.16 10.27
C SER A 437 -6.98 -10.24 10.97
N LEU A 438 -8.23 -10.67 11.15
CA LEU A 438 -9.29 -9.94 11.83
C LEU A 438 -9.55 -10.46 13.24
N SER A 439 -8.55 -11.07 13.89
CA SER A 439 -8.70 -11.44 15.30
C SER A 439 -8.97 -10.20 16.15
N HIS A 440 -9.58 -10.38 17.32
CA HIS A 440 -9.86 -9.27 18.22
C HIS A 440 -8.59 -8.50 18.59
N GLU A 441 -7.46 -9.19 18.77
CA GLU A 441 -6.17 -8.55 19.05
C GLU A 441 -5.75 -7.64 17.90
N ASN A 442 -5.79 -8.11 16.65
CA ASN A 442 -5.44 -7.29 15.49
C ASN A 442 -6.36 -6.09 15.32
N ILE A 443 -7.68 -6.27 15.49
CA ILE A 443 -8.64 -5.17 15.42
C ILE A 443 -8.35 -4.13 16.50
N ASN A 444 -8.00 -4.57 17.72
CA ASN A 444 -7.63 -3.66 18.81
C ASN A 444 -6.28 -2.98 18.54
N THR A 445 -5.28 -3.68 18.01
CA THR A 445 -4.01 -3.09 17.58
C THR A 445 -4.25 -2.00 16.54
N LEU A 446 -5.07 -2.28 15.53
CA LEU A 446 -5.45 -1.31 14.50
C LEU A 446 -6.09 -0.06 15.12
N ILE A 447 -7.03 -0.23 16.06
CA ILE A 447 -7.67 0.89 16.78
C ILE A 447 -6.68 1.69 17.61
N ASN A 448 -5.78 1.01 18.34
CA ASN A 448 -4.83 1.65 19.24
C ASN A 448 -3.79 2.47 18.47
N GLU A 449 -3.30 1.94 17.35
CA GLU A 449 -2.30 2.60 16.50
C GLU A 449 -2.90 3.63 15.53
N LYS A 450 -4.22 3.85 15.57
CA LYS A 450 -4.95 4.60 14.53
C LYS A 450 -4.56 4.11 13.14
N GLY A 451 -4.39 2.79 13.01
CA GLY A 451 -3.77 2.18 11.86
C GLY A 451 -4.67 2.19 10.64
N VAL A 452 -4.10 1.85 9.50
CA VAL A 452 -4.82 1.77 8.22
C VAL A 452 -4.49 0.45 7.55
N PHE A 453 -5.49 -0.17 6.93
CA PHE A 453 -5.26 -1.16 5.88
C PHE A 453 -6.20 -0.95 4.70
N ILE A 454 -5.71 -1.29 3.52
CA ILE A 454 -6.45 -1.59 2.30
C ILE A 454 -6.22 -3.08 2.02
N ALA A 455 -7.19 -3.91 2.34
CA ALA A 455 -7.07 -5.36 2.27
C ALA A 455 -7.27 -5.84 0.83
N HIS A 456 -6.35 -6.67 0.36
CA HIS A 456 -6.52 -7.50 -0.82
C HIS A 456 -7.13 -8.84 -0.38
N THR A 457 -8.38 -9.08 -0.75
CA THR A 457 -9.13 -10.27 -0.34
C THR A 457 -9.56 -11.12 -1.51
N TYR A 458 -9.76 -12.41 -1.21
CA TYR A 458 -10.52 -13.34 -2.04
C TYR A 458 -11.58 -13.97 -1.14
N PHE A 459 -12.70 -13.29 -0.94
CA PHE A 459 -13.73 -13.78 -0.02
C PHE A 459 -14.29 -15.15 -0.45
N SER A 460 -14.40 -15.37 -1.76
CA SER A 460 -14.93 -16.61 -2.35
C SER A 460 -13.89 -17.72 -2.60
N VAL A 461 -12.66 -17.60 -2.09
CA VAL A 461 -11.61 -18.57 -2.42
C VAL A 461 -11.98 -19.99 -1.96
N PRO A 462 -12.04 -21.00 -2.85
CA PRO A 462 -12.49 -22.34 -2.49
C PRO A 462 -11.36 -23.21 -1.92
N MET A 463 -10.11 -22.78 -2.06
CA MET A 463 -8.93 -23.61 -1.82
C MET A 463 -8.85 -24.12 -0.37
N GLU A 464 -8.76 -25.44 -0.19
CA GLU A 464 -8.74 -26.09 1.13
C GLU A 464 -7.55 -25.70 2.00
N TYR A 465 -6.41 -25.37 1.38
CA TYR A 465 -5.18 -25.01 2.12
C TYR A 465 -5.23 -23.60 2.74
N HIS A 466 -6.29 -22.80 2.48
CA HIS A 466 -6.54 -21.54 3.16
C HIS A 466 -7.43 -21.76 4.38
N GLU A 467 -6.82 -22.00 5.55
CA GLU A 467 -7.50 -22.39 6.80
C GLU A 467 -8.45 -21.30 7.40
N GLY A 468 -8.30 -20.05 6.97
CA GLY A 468 -9.05 -18.89 7.48
C GLY A 468 -9.90 -18.15 6.45
N LYS A 469 -10.26 -18.80 5.34
CA LYS A 469 -11.17 -18.24 4.32
C LYS A 469 -12.56 -17.95 4.88
N LEU A 470 -13.32 -17.09 4.21
CA LEU A 470 -14.67 -16.67 4.65
C LEU A 470 -15.64 -17.85 4.72
N PHE A 471 -15.60 -18.72 3.71
CA PHE A 471 -16.50 -19.85 3.54
C PHE A 471 -15.86 -21.16 4.03
N SER A 472 -16.45 -21.80 5.05
CA SER A 472 -16.04 -23.14 5.50
C SER A 472 -16.48 -24.23 4.51
N THR A 473 -17.62 -24.03 3.84
CA THR A 473 -18.12 -24.82 2.70
C THR A 473 -18.63 -23.83 1.66
N GLU A 474 -18.96 -24.29 0.44
CA GLU A 474 -19.39 -23.42 -0.68
C GLU A 474 -20.51 -22.42 -0.31
N THR A 475 -21.34 -22.76 0.67
CA THR A 475 -22.54 -22.01 1.06
C THR A 475 -22.58 -21.65 2.54
N THR A 476 -21.56 -22.01 3.33
CA THR A 476 -21.55 -21.78 4.78
C THR A 476 -20.37 -20.92 5.19
N ILE A 477 -20.67 -19.79 5.83
CA ILE A 477 -19.66 -18.89 6.41
C ILE A 477 -19.03 -19.54 7.63
N ASP A 478 -17.71 -19.46 7.72
CA ASP A 478 -16.96 -19.98 8.86
C ASP A 478 -17.34 -19.23 10.14
N LYS A 479 -17.69 -19.99 11.18
CA LYS A 479 -18.17 -19.44 12.46
C LYS A 479 -17.17 -18.47 13.09
N LYS A 480 -15.87 -18.80 13.10
CA LYS A 480 -14.87 -17.93 13.75
C LYS A 480 -14.63 -16.67 12.94
N VAL A 481 -14.70 -16.77 11.61
CA VAL A 481 -14.64 -15.62 10.73
C VAL A 481 -15.85 -14.70 10.95
N SER A 482 -17.06 -15.25 11.04
CA SER A 482 -18.27 -14.48 11.38
C SER A 482 -18.14 -13.78 12.74
N GLU A 483 -17.65 -14.45 13.78
CA GLU A 483 -17.40 -13.83 15.09
C GLU A 483 -16.46 -12.62 14.99
N ASN A 484 -15.36 -12.75 14.24
CA ASN A 484 -14.38 -11.70 14.02
C ASN A 484 -14.99 -10.50 13.26
N PHE A 485 -15.74 -10.76 12.19
CA PHE A 485 -16.42 -9.71 11.42
C PHE A 485 -17.53 -9.03 12.22
N LYS A 486 -18.26 -9.76 13.06
CA LYS A 486 -19.23 -9.18 14.00
C LYS A 486 -18.55 -8.23 14.99
N TYR A 487 -17.36 -8.60 15.49
CA TYR A 487 -16.58 -7.72 16.36
C TYR A 487 -16.10 -6.47 15.59
N LEU A 488 -15.62 -6.62 14.37
CA LEU A 488 -15.26 -5.48 13.49
C LEU A 488 -16.46 -4.55 13.25
N GLY A 489 -17.62 -5.10 12.88
CA GLY A 489 -18.86 -4.35 12.68
C GLY A 489 -19.30 -3.59 13.93
N TYR A 490 -19.14 -4.19 15.12
CA TYR A 490 -19.36 -3.49 16.40
C TYR A 490 -18.40 -2.30 16.58
N LYS A 491 -17.13 -2.43 16.19
CA LYS A 491 -16.15 -1.33 16.28
C LYS A 491 -16.43 -0.21 15.27
N ILE A 492 -16.90 -0.55 14.08
CA ILE A 492 -17.33 0.41 13.06
C ILE A 492 -18.55 1.19 13.56
N LYS A 493 -19.59 0.51 14.04
CA LYS A 493 -20.81 1.13 14.58
C LYS A 493 -20.55 2.09 15.74
N ASN A 494 -19.53 1.82 16.56
CA ASN A 494 -19.12 2.69 17.66
C ASN A 494 -18.12 3.79 17.25
N ASN A 495 -17.94 4.05 15.95
CA ASN A 495 -17.00 5.03 15.40
C ASN A 495 -15.56 4.86 15.91
N GLN A 496 -15.13 3.62 16.23
CA GLN A 496 -13.74 3.34 16.58
C GLN A 496 -12.88 3.02 15.35
N ILE A 497 -13.54 2.57 14.28
CA ILE A 497 -12.96 2.31 12.96
C ILE A 497 -13.85 2.98 11.91
N TRP A 498 -13.23 3.71 10.99
CA TRP A 498 -13.87 4.13 9.76
C TRP A 498 -13.68 3.04 8.69
N ASN A 499 -14.79 2.53 8.14
CA ASN A 499 -14.77 1.55 7.05
C ASN A 499 -15.33 2.18 5.77
N PRO A 500 -14.45 2.79 4.94
CA PRO A 500 -14.82 3.32 3.64
C PRO A 500 -14.71 2.26 2.53
N THR A 501 -15.38 2.54 1.40
CA THR A 501 -14.98 2.03 0.08
C THR A 501 -13.66 2.66 -0.37
N LEU A 502 -13.00 2.11 -1.39
CA LEU A 502 -11.70 2.61 -1.84
C LEU A 502 -11.83 4.02 -2.41
N THR A 503 -12.86 4.29 -3.21
CA THR A 503 -13.13 5.64 -3.73
C THR A 503 -13.39 6.64 -2.59
N GLU A 504 -14.21 6.30 -1.59
CA GLU A 504 -14.46 7.18 -0.43
C GLU A 504 -13.17 7.49 0.36
N LEU A 505 -12.26 6.52 0.45
CA LEU A 505 -10.96 6.68 1.11
C LEU A 505 -10.07 7.64 0.34
N ILE A 506 -9.89 7.40 -0.97
CA ILE A 506 -9.03 8.20 -1.85
C ILE A 506 -9.55 9.63 -1.97
N GLU A 507 -10.86 9.83 -2.10
CA GLU A 507 -11.44 11.17 -2.17
C GLU A 507 -11.17 11.97 -0.89
N TYR A 508 -11.34 11.36 0.28
CA TYR A 508 -10.99 12.01 1.56
C TYR A 508 -9.49 12.28 1.67
N TRP A 509 -8.64 11.34 1.25
CA TRP A 509 -7.18 11.51 1.29
C TRP A 509 -6.64 12.48 0.24
N SER A 510 -7.36 12.74 -0.86
CA SER A 510 -6.96 13.74 -1.86
C SER A 510 -6.86 15.15 -1.29
N ASP A 511 -7.54 15.43 -0.17
CA ASP A 511 -7.42 16.71 0.53
C ASP A 511 -6.08 16.87 1.25
N PHE A 512 -5.36 15.79 1.58
CA PHE A 512 -4.01 15.91 2.16
C PHE A 512 -3.06 16.58 1.18
N GLU A 513 -3.22 16.35 -0.13
CA GLU A 513 -2.40 16.97 -1.18
C GLU A 513 -2.64 18.47 -1.31
N LYS A 514 -3.83 18.94 -0.91
CA LYS A 514 -4.22 20.34 -0.92
C LYS A 514 -3.81 21.06 0.37
N LEU A 515 -3.44 20.31 1.41
CA LEU A 515 -3.17 20.86 2.72
C LEU A 515 -1.92 21.74 2.72
N VAL A 516 -2.15 23.00 3.05
CA VAL A 516 -1.14 24.00 3.35
C VAL A 516 -1.39 24.55 4.75
N LEU A 517 -0.36 24.48 5.57
CA LEU A 517 -0.26 25.09 6.89
C LEU A 517 0.62 26.33 6.81
N ASP A 518 0.28 27.34 7.60
CA ASP A 518 1.07 28.55 7.77
C ASP A 518 1.13 28.92 9.25
N ILE A 519 1.92 29.94 9.59
CA ILE A 519 2.13 30.38 10.97
C ILE A 519 1.96 31.89 11.10
N ASP A 520 1.24 32.34 12.12
CA ASP A 520 1.04 33.76 12.42
C ASP A 520 2.23 34.37 13.18
N LEU A 521 2.18 35.68 13.46
CA LEU A 521 3.23 36.42 14.18
C LEU A 521 3.29 36.01 15.66
N GLU A 522 2.17 35.53 16.19
CA GLU A 522 2.03 35.01 17.53
C GLU A 522 2.68 33.63 17.67
N GLY A 523 2.90 32.90 16.59
CA GLY A 523 3.50 31.56 16.57
C GLY A 523 2.50 30.42 16.61
N ASN A 524 1.25 30.67 16.25
CA ASN A 524 0.21 29.66 16.10
C ASN A 524 0.16 29.17 14.65
N ILE A 525 0.16 27.85 14.47
CA ILE A 525 -0.07 27.25 13.15
C ILE A 525 -1.56 27.32 12.82
N PHE A 526 -1.87 27.64 11.57
CA PHE A 526 -3.22 27.56 11.03
C PHE A 526 -3.20 26.92 9.65
N GLU A 527 -4.37 26.47 9.19
CA GLU A 527 -4.53 25.93 7.85
C GLU A 527 -4.92 27.05 6.88
N LYS A 528 -4.11 27.25 5.84
CA LYS A 528 -4.31 28.26 4.79
C LYS A 528 -5.21 27.77 3.66
N SER A 529 -5.24 26.46 3.43
CA SER A 529 -5.87 25.80 2.26
C SER A 529 -7.36 25.47 2.39
N ASN A 530 -7.98 25.64 3.57
CA ASN A 530 -9.41 25.37 3.84
C ASN A 530 -9.90 24.00 3.31
N THR A 531 -9.19 22.92 3.61
CA THR A 531 -9.60 21.54 3.30
C THR A 531 -10.74 21.06 4.21
N SER A 532 -11.35 19.91 3.87
CA SER A 532 -12.38 19.29 4.71
C SER A 532 -11.82 18.43 5.86
N LEU A 533 -10.50 18.39 6.00
CA LEU A 533 -9.80 17.49 6.92
C LEU A 533 -10.02 17.90 8.37
N GLN A 534 -10.29 16.91 9.21
CA GLN A 534 -10.45 17.11 10.63
C GLN A 534 -9.07 17.28 11.29
N LYS A 535 -8.93 18.27 12.16
CA LYS A 535 -7.65 18.65 12.76
C LYS A 535 -7.74 18.85 14.28
N ARG A 536 -6.61 18.70 14.96
CA ARG A 536 -6.46 19.01 16.40
C ARG A 536 -5.04 19.47 16.70
N GLN A 537 -4.84 20.04 17.88
CA GLN A 537 -3.51 20.36 18.38
C GLN A 537 -2.74 19.09 18.80
N ALA A 538 -1.46 19.04 18.46
CA ALA A 538 -0.54 18.00 18.89
C ALA A 538 -0.06 18.31 20.31
N ILE A 539 -0.68 17.68 21.30
CA ILE A 539 -0.26 17.72 22.71
C ILE A 539 0.86 16.70 22.93
#